data_AF-A0A240URS1-F1
#
_entry.id   AF-A0A240URS1-F1
#
_cell.length_a   1.000
_cell.length_b   1.000
_cell.length_c   1.000
_cell.angle_alpha   90.00
_cell.angle_beta   90.00
_cell.angle_gamma   90.00
#
_symmetry.space_group_name_H-M   'P 1'
#
loop_
_entity.id
_entity.type
_entity.pdbx_description
1 polymer ?
#
loop_
_entity_poly.entity_id
_entity_poly.type
_entity_poly.pdbx_seq_one_letter_code
_entity_poly.pdbx_strand_id
1 'polypeptide(L)'
;MKISYITDSRDRDACLAMLCASVFGREAGLAPLVEFAGVSRLLEQESARIVALFDDSKKLCSVALLTLEVEGRGVALRLLATPEKKRGRGHGRRLVTRLGESTAMRVTTADPRLEAFFTTFGLERWYRHADSDLRTGFNARSSVDSLSMAPDVVDFQEDAVLRAFKRDPAVFERYKTRFAEGLEHFNTLT
;
A
#
# COMPACT_ATOMS: atom_id res chain seq x y z
N MET A 1 7.75 -16.04 -12.41
CA MET A 1 7.18 -15.04 -11.47
C MET A 1 5.66 -15.09 -11.41
N LYS A 2 5.08 -15.18 -10.21
CA LYS A 2 3.64 -15.26 -9.92
C LYS A 2 3.18 -14.09 -9.02
N ILE A 3 1.92 -13.68 -9.15
CA ILE A 3 1.27 -12.75 -8.19
C ILE A 3 0.33 -13.54 -7.28
N SER A 4 0.26 -13.16 -6.00
CA SER A 4 -0.68 -13.72 -5.03
C SER A 4 -1.07 -12.68 -3.98
N TYR A 5 -2.30 -12.77 -3.48
CA TYR A 5 -2.68 -12.15 -2.22
C TYR A 5 -1.92 -12.81 -1.06
N ILE A 6 -1.61 -12.03 -0.03
CA ILE A 6 -1.07 -12.52 1.25
C ILE A 6 -2.24 -12.65 2.23
N THR A 7 -2.58 -13.88 2.57
CA THR A 7 -3.73 -14.22 3.43
C THR A 7 -3.34 -14.72 4.82
N ASP A 8 -2.12 -15.28 4.98
CA ASP A 8 -1.58 -15.61 6.30
C ASP A 8 -1.36 -14.34 7.13
N SER A 9 -1.77 -14.34 8.39
CA SER A 9 -1.76 -13.14 9.24
C SER A 9 -0.34 -12.68 9.58
N ARG A 10 0.62 -13.59 9.75
CA ARG A 10 2.01 -13.29 10.09
C ARG A 10 2.77 -12.74 8.88
N ASP A 11 2.59 -13.37 7.71
CA ASP A 11 3.15 -12.86 6.46
C ASP A 11 2.54 -11.52 6.06
N ARG A 12 1.25 -11.31 6.35
CA ARG A 12 0.54 -10.05 6.11
C ARG A 12 1.08 -8.92 6.98
N ASP A 13 1.23 -9.14 8.29
CA ASP A 13 1.86 -8.17 9.20
C ASP A 13 3.29 -7.86 8.77
N ALA A 14 4.10 -8.86 8.40
CA ALA A 14 5.46 -8.66 7.93
C ALA A 14 5.54 -7.84 6.62
N CYS A 15 4.65 -8.11 5.66
CA CYS A 15 4.53 -7.33 4.44
C CYS A 15 4.11 -5.89 4.72
N LEU A 16 3.15 -5.67 5.63
CA LEU A 16 2.70 -4.33 6.00
C LEU A 16 3.81 -3.54 6.71
N ALA A 17 4.49 -4.14 7.67
CA ALA A 17 5.59 -3.51 8.38
C ALA A 17 6.70 -3.06 7.41
N MET A 18 7.05 -3.90 6.43
CA MET A 18 8.05 -3.55 5.41
C MET A 18 7.57 -2.45 4.45
N LEU A 19 6.28 -2.45 4.07
CA LEU A 19 5.68 -1.39 3.25
C LEU A 19 5.76 -0.04 3.97
N CYS A 20 5.27 0.03 5.21
CA CYS A 20 5.33 1.22 6.04
C CYS A 20 6.79 1.68 6.24
N ALA A 21 7.70 0.78 6.60
CA ALA A 21 9.11 1.10 6.82
C ALA A 21 9.87 1.53 5.55
N SER A 22 9.38 1.14 4.36
CA SER A 22 9.97 1.54 3.08
C SER A 22 9.52 2.93 2.61
N VAL A 23 8.37 3.42 3.08
CA VAL A 23 7.79 4.70 2.68
C VAL A 23 8.03 5.79 3.72
N PHE A 24 7.86 5.47 5.01
CA PHE A 24 7.98 6.43 6.13
C PHE A 24 9.29 6.31 6.92
N GLY A 25 10.18 5.38 6.53
CA GLY A 25 11.47 5.12 7.19
C GLY A 25 11.45 3.94 8.17
N ARG A 26 12.64 3.36 8.40
CA ARG A 26 12.83 2.17 9.26
C ARG A 26 13.01 2.48 10.74
N GLU A 27 13.46 3.68 11.07
CA GLU A 27 13.53 4.14 12.45
C GLU A 27 12.11 4.29 13.01
N ALA A 28 11.94 4.02 14.31
CA ALA A 28 10.63 3.88 14.96
C ALA A 28 9.91 5.23 15.18
N GLY A 29 9.71 5.99 14.10
CA GLY A 29 8.86 7.17 14.07
C GLY A 29 7.40 6.81 14.30
N LEU A 30 6.62 7.78 14.78
CA LEU A 30 5.20 7.58 15.05
C LEU A 30 4.40 7.31 13.76
N ALA A 31 4.78 7.92 12.63
CA ALA A 31 4.11 7.78 11.35
C ALA A 31 4.02 6.34 10.80
N PRO A 32 5.13 5.58 10.61
CA PRO A 32 5.04 4.19 10.13
C PRO A 32 4.21 3.30 11.07
N LEU A 33 4.24 3.55 12.38
CA LEU A 33 3.48 2.77 13.36
C LEU A 33 1.98 3.10 13.34
N VAL A 34 1.62 4.37 13.14
CA VAL A 34 0.24 4.82 12.97
C VAL A 34 -0.37 4.26 11.69
N GLU A 35 0.35 4.33 10.56
CA GLU A 35 -0.04 3.71 9.29
C GLU A 35 -0.21 2.19 9.45
N PHE A 36 0.75 1.52 10.08
CA PHE A 36 0.67 0.08 10.34
C PHE A 36 -0.58 -0.30 11.15
N ALA A 37 -0.88 0.44 12.22
CA ALA A 37 -2.05 0.15 13.06
C ALA A 37 -3.39 0.53 12.41
N GLY A 38 -3.42 1.59 11.60
CA GLY A 38 -4.58 1.99 10.82
C GLY A 38 -4.90 0.95 9.73
N VAL A 39 -3.92 0.62 8.90
CA VAL A 39 -4.07 -0.37 7.82
C VAL A 39 -4.31 -1.78 8.37
N SER A 40 -3.74 -2.16 9.51
CA SER A 40 -4.05 -3.46 10.15
C SER A 40 -5.56 -3.66 10.33
N ARG A 41 -6.29 -2.61 10.75
CA ARG A 41 -7.74 -2.65 10.86
C ARG A 41 -8.45 -2.76 9.52
N LEU A 42 -7.97 -2.06 8.48
CA LEU A 42 -8.52 -2.20 7.13
C LEU A 42 -8.34 -3.63 6.58
N LEU A 43 -7.23 -4.29 6.93
CA LEU A 43 -6.96 -5.69 6.58
C LEU A 43 -7.81 -6.69 7.39
N GLU A 44 -8.15 -6.36 8.64
CA GLU A 44 -9.09 -7.12 9.48
C GLU A 44 -10.55 -6.96 9.01
N GLN A 45 -10.93 -5.76 8.55
CA GLN A 45 -12.25 -5.43 8.00
C GLN A 45 -12.45 -5.82 6.53
N GLU A 46 -11.46 -6.45 5.92
CA GLU A 46 -11.44 -6.77 4.50
C GLU A 46 -11.59 -5.57 3.54
N SER A 47 -11.37 -4.33 3.99
CA SER A 47 -11.33 -3.13 3.15
C SER A 47 -9.95 -2.84 2.55
N ALA A 48 -8.92 -3.61 2.94
CA ALA A 48 -7.60 -3.62 2.32
C ALA A 48 -7.15 -5.04 1.92
N ARG A 49 -6.16 -5.13 1.04
CA ARG A 49 -5.49 -6.36 0.61
C ARG A 49 -3.99 -6.12 0.40
N ILE A 50 -3.17 -7.07 0.83
CA ILE A 50 -1.75 -7.11 0.47
C ILE A 50 -1.56 -8.06 -0.71
N VAL A 51 -0.82 -7.60 -1.73
CA VAL A 51 -0.51 -8.39 -2.92
C VAL A 51 0.99 -8.41 -3.17
N ALA A 52 1.57 -9.59 -3.35
CA ALA A 52 2.98 -9.78 -3.59
C ALA A 52 3.26 -10.41 -4.96
N LEU A 53 4.38 -10.00 -5.55
CA LEU A 53 5.04 -10.65 -6.69
C LEU A 53 6.14 -11.58 -6.15
N PHE A 54 6.07 -12.85 -6.53
CA PHE A 54 7.05 -13.88 -6.18
C PHE A 54 7.88 -14.30 -7.41
N ASP A 55 9.15 -14.66 -7.19
CA ASP A 55 9.93 -15.41 -8.17
C ASP A 55 9.56 -16.91 -8.17
N ASP A 56 10.20 -17.66 -9.06
CA ASP A 56 9.88 -19.08 -9.30
C ASP A 56 10.37 -19.99 -8.15
N SER A 57 11.25 -19.47 -7.28
CA SER A 57 11.65 -20.08 -6.01
C SER A 57 10.74 -19.69 -4.84
N LYS A 58 9.58 -19.08 -5.11
CA LYS A 58 8.61 -18.54 -4.13
C LYS A 58 9.17 -17.45 -3.21
N LYS A 59 10.26 -16.75 -3.58
CA LYS A 59 10.77 -15.62 -2.80
C LYS A 59 10.10 -14.31 -3.21
N LEU A 60 9.76 -13.49 -2.21
CA LEU A 60 9.05 -12.23 -2.40
C LEU A 60 9.96 -11.21 -3.10
N CYS A 61 9.51 -10.71 -4.24
CA CYS A 61 10.25 -9.80 -5.11
C CYS A 61 9.72 -8.35 -5.07
N SER A 62 8.43 -8.16 -4.82
CA SER A 62 7.83 -6.85 -4.52
C SER A 62 6.46 -7.06 -3.87
N VAL A 63 5.97 -6.07 -3.14
CA VAL A 63 4.65 -6.11 -2.50
C VAL A 63 3.96 -4.75 -2.60
N ALA A 64 2.64 -4.78 -2.62
CA ALA A 64 1.75 -3.62 -2.69
C ALA A 64 0.63 -3.76 -1.64
N LEU A 65 0.21 -2.62 -1.10
CA LEU A 65 -1.04 -2.48 -0.34
C LEU A 65 -2.09 -1.86 -1.25
N LEU A 66 -3.23 -2.53 -1.36
CA LEU A 66 -4.41 -2.07 -2.07
C LEU A 66 -5.51 -1.78 -1.04
N THR A 67 -6.15 -0.62 -1.14
CA THR A 67 -7.38 -0.30 -0.39
C THR A 67 -8.56 -0.28 -1.36
N LEU A 68 -9.72 -0.76 -0.92
CA LEU A 68 -10.93 -0.80 -1.74
C LEU A 68 -11.50 0.61 -1.93
N GLU A 69 -12.14 0.81 -3.08
CA GLU A 69 -13.08 1.91 -3.26
C GLU A 69 -14.38 1.59 -2.53
N VAL A 70 -15.03 2.60 -1.93
CA VAL A 70 -16.27 2.41 -1.12
C VAL A 70 -17.38 1.73 -1.93
N GLU A 71 -17.47 2.06 -3.23
CA GLU A 71 -18.45 1.47 -4.16
C GLU A 71 -18.03 0.11 -4.74
N GLY A 72 -16.86 -0.43 -4.37
CA GLY A 72 -16.33 -1.69 -4.91
C GLY A 72 -15.92 -1.65 -6.40
N ARG A 73 -15.93 -0.47 -7.03
CA ARG A 73 -15.63 -0.29 -8.48
C ARG A 73 -14.15 -0.46 -8.85
N GLY A 74 -13.24 -0.44 -7.88
CA GLY A 74 -11.80 -0.49 -8.10
C GLY A 74 -11.00 -0.53 -6.79
N VAL A 75 -9.69 -0.28 -6.92
CA VAL A 75 -8.76 -0.19 -5.77
C VAL A 75 -7.81 1.00 -5.90
N ALA A 76 -7.42 1.57 -4.77
CA ALA A 76 -6.30 2.50 -4.67
C ALA A 76 -5.01 1.74 -4.31
N LEU A 77 -3.94 1.97 -5.06
CA LEU A 77 -2.59 1.57 -4.68
C LEU A 77 -2.09 2.53 -3.60
N ARG A 78 -2.14 2.09 -2.33
CA ARG A 78 -1.80 2.94 -1.18
C ARG A 78 -0.29 2.95 -0.90
N LEU A 79 0.34 1.77 -0.86
CA LEU A 79 1.78 1.62 -0.66
C LEU A 79 2.35 0.62 -1.67
N LEU A 80 3.59 0.83 -2.12
CA LEU A 80 4.34 -0.06 -2.99
C LEU A 80 5.78 -0.13 -2.52
N ALA A 81 6.33 -1.33 -2.33
CA ALA A 81 7.72 -1.51 -1.97
C ALA A 81 8.36 -2.73 -2.64
N THR A 82 9.64 -2.60 -2.97
CA THR A 82 10.52 -3.68 -3.44
C THR A 82 11.63 -3.87 -2.39
N PRO A 83 11.86 -5.10 -1.89
CA PRO A 83 12.94 -5.40 -0.95
C PRO A 83 14.29 -4.90 -1.47
N GLU A 84 15.14 -4.38 -0.59
CA GLU A 84 16.36 -3.66 -0.98
C GLU A 84 17.26 -4.46 -1.92
N LYS A 85 17.54 -5.73 -1.59
CA LYS A 85 18.33 -6.69 -2.41
C LYS A 85 17.73 -6.98 -3.80
N LYS A 86 16.46 -6.61 -4.03
CA LYS A 86 15.69 -6.83 -5.28
C LYS A 86 15.39 -5.50 -6.01
N ARG A 87 15.76 -4.32 -5.46
CA ARG A 87 15.58 -3.01 -6.11
C ARG A 87 16.37 -2.91 -7.42
N GLY A 88 15.99 -1.98 -8.30
CA GLY A 88 16.57 -1.81 -9.64
C GLY A 88 16.14 -2.86 -10.69
N ARG A 89 15.57 -4.01 -10.28
CA ARG A 89 15.19 -5.11 -11.18
C ARG A 89 13.79 -4.99 -11.82
N GLY A 90 13.10 -3.87 -11.59
CA GLY A 90 11.76 -3.62 -12.16
C GLY A 90 10.62 -4.47 -11.58
N HIS A 91 10.79 -5.10 -10.42
CA HIS A 91 9.74 -5.93 -9.80
C HIS A 91 8.50 -5.13 -9.39
N GLY A 92 8.66 -3.94 -8.79
CA GLY A 92 7.55 -3.04 -8.48
C GLY A 92 6.71 -2.67 -9.72
N ARG A 93 7.38 -2.28 -10.82
CA ARG A 93 6.75 -2.11 -12.15
C ARG A 93 5.95 -3.34 -12.55
N ARG A 94 6.58 -4.53 -12.54
CA ARG A 94 5.95 -5.78 -12.99
C ARG A 94 4.71 -6.13 -12.15
N LEU A 95 4.72 -5.83 -10.85
CA LEU A 95 3.58 -5.99 -9.95
C LEU A 95 2.43 -5.04 -10.34
N VAL A 96 2.72 -3.74 -10.48
CA VAL A 96 1.70 -2.72 -10.80
C VAL A 96 1.09 -2.95 -12.19
N THR A 97 1.90 -3.20 -13.23
CA THR A 97 1.39 -3.46 -14.59
C THR A 97 0.43 -4.65 -14.61
N ARG A 98 0.80 -5.78 -13.97
CA ARG A 98 -0.06 -6.97 -13.93
C ARG A 98 -1.33 -6.81 -13.09
N LEU A 99 -1.31 -5.98 -12.06
CA LEU A 99 -2.53 -5.61 -11.34
C LEU A 99 -3.45 -4.76 -12.23
N GLY A 100 -2.87 -3.82 -13.00
CA GLY A 100 -3.59 -2.98 -13.94
C GLY A 100 -4.21 -3.72 -15.13
N GLU A 101 -3.67 -4.87 -15.51
CA GLU A 101 -4.23 -5.76 -16.57
C GLU A 101 -5.64 -6.27 -16.19
N SER A 102 -5.88 -6.60 -14.90
CA SER A 102 -7.13 -7.20 -14.42
C SER A 102 -8.07 -6.24 -13.69
N THR A 103 -7.53 -5.20 -13.05
CA THR A 103 -8.25 -4.46 -12.01
C THR A 103 -8.32 -2.97 -12.34
N ALA A 104 -9.46 -2.32 -12.06
CA ALA A 104 -9.55 -0.86 -12.09
C ALA A 104 -8.73 -0.29 -10.93
N MET A 105 -7.72 0.54 -11.25
CA MET A 105 -6.75 1.03 -10.29
C MET A 105 -6.59 2.54 -10.37
N ARG A 106 -6.37 3.15 -9.20
CA ARG A 106 -5.80 4.48 -9.09
C ARG A 106 -4.61 4.54 -8.14
N VAL A 107 -3.85 5.62 -8.22
CA VAL A 107 -2.83 6.02 -7.25
C VAL A 107 -2.98 7.51 -6.99
N THR A 108 -2.78 7.95 -5.74
CA THR A 108 -2.73 9.38 -5.39
C THR A 108 -1.33 9.70 -4.89
N THR A 109 -0.76 10.83 -5.31
CA THR A 109 0.57 11.27 -4.87
C THR A 109 0.70 12.80 -4.92
N ALA A 110 1.58 13.36 -4.09
CA ALA A 110 2.04 14.74 -4.20
C ALA A 110 3.34 14.87 -5.03
N ASP A 111 4.07 13.78 -5.31
CA ASP A 111 5.39 13.83 -5.97
C ASP A 111 5.26 13.72 -7.51
N PRO A 112 5.75 14.70 -8.30
CA PRO A 112 5.71 14.62 -9.77
C PRO A 112 6.59 13.49 -10.34
N ARG A 113 7.58 13.02 -9.58
CA ARG A 113 8.42 11.87 -9.96
C ARG A 113 7.63 10.56 -9.86
N LEU A 114 6.74 10.46 -8.86
CA LEU A 114 5.83 9.32 -8.72
C LEU A 114 4.71 9.36 -9.78
N GLU A 115 4.22 10.54 -10.17
CA GLU A 115 3.35 10.69 -11.35
C GLU A 115 4.01 10.07 -12.59
N ALA A 116 5.17 10.60 -12.99
CA ALA A 116 5.90 10.12 -14.16
C ALA A 116 6.22 8.61 -14.09
N PHE A 117 6.60 8.10 -12.91
CA PHE A 117 6.82 6.68 -12.67
C PHE A 117 5.56 5.85 -12.95
N PHE A 118 4.41 6.18 -12.34
CA PHE A 118 3.17 5.42 -12.52
C PHE A 118 2.56 5.57 -13.93
N THR A 119 2.75 6.70 -14.60
CA THR A 119 2.38 6.88 -16.02
C THR A 119 3.05 5.83 -16.91
N THR A 120 4.33 5.51 -16.67
CA THR A 120 5.02 4.47 -17.47
C THR A 120 4.49 3.05 -17.27
N PHE A 121 3.53 2.83 -16.36
CA PHE A 121 2.91 1.52 -16.07
C PHE A 121 1.40 1.46 -16.36
N GLY A 122 0.87 2.43 -17.12
CA GLY A 122 -0.51 2.42 -17.61
C GLY A 122 -1.53 3.14 -16.72
N LEU A 123 -1.07 3.97 -15.77
CA LEU A 123 -1.92 4.97 -15.10
C LEU A 123 -1.76 6.29 -15.85
N GLU A 124 -2.54 6.47 -16.93
CA GLU A 124 -2.30 7.54 -17.92
C GLU A 124 -3.23 8.75 -17.73
N ARG A 125 -4.43 8.56 -17.17
CA ARG A 125 -5.37 9.65 -16.89
C ARG A 125 -5.09 10.25 -15.52
N TRP A 126 -4.48 11.44 -15.50
CA TRP A 126 -4.16 12.17 -14.27
C TRP A 126 -5.02 13.40 -14.10
N TYR A 127 -5.46 13.63 -12.86
CA TYR A 127 -6.22 14.80 -12.47
C TYR A 127 -5.61 15.41 -11.22
N ARG A 128 -5.58 16.74 -11.15
CA ARG A 128 -5.07 17.52 -10.01
C ARG A 128 -6.22 17.89 -9.08
N HIS A 129 -5.98 17.82 -7.78
CA HIS A 129 -6.91 18.31 -6.76
C HIS A 129 -6.83 19.84 -6.72
N ALA A 130 -7.95 20.54 -6.51
CA ALA A 130 -7.99 22.00 -6.67
C ALA A 130 -7.13 22.75 -5.64
N ASP A 131 -7.11 22.27 -4.40
CA ASP A 131 -6.52 22.98 -3.24
C ASP A 131 -5.31 22.24 -2.64
N SER A 132 -4.61 21.40 -3.42
CA SER A 132 -3.38 20.73 -2.96
C SER A 132 -2.48 20.26 -4.11
N ASP A 133 -1.22 19.93 -3.79
CA ASP A 133 -0.29 19.27 -4.73
C ASP A 133 -0.68 17.83 -5.09
N LEU A 134 -1.78 17.31 -4.52
CA LEU A 134 -2.25 15.96 -4.80
C LEU A 134 -2.78 15.85 -6.23
N ARG A 135 -2.51 14.68 -6.79
CA ARG A 135 -2.95 14.25 -8.12
C ARG A 135 -3.28 12.78 -8.05
N THR A 136 -4.36 12.39 -8.72
CA THR A 136 -4.79 10.99 -8.79
C THR A 136 -4.72 10.52 -10.24
N GLY A 137 -3.94 9.48 -10.45
CA GLY A 137 -3.77 8.79 -11.73
C GLY A 137 -4.65 7.55 -11.78
N PHE A 138 -5.30 7.30 -12.91
CA PHE A 138 -6.20 6.17 -13.14
C PHE A 138 -5.73 5.34 -14.34
N ASN A 139 -5.86 4.01 -14.23
CA ASN A 139 -5.60 3.12 -15.36
C ASN A 139 -6.75 3.08 -16.37
N ALA A 140 -6.50 2.48 -17.54
CA ALA A 140 -7.49 2.33 -18.62
C ALA A 140 -8.76 1.54 -18.20
N ARG A 141 -8.69 0.72 -17.13
CA ARG A 141 -9.84 -0.05 -16.63
C ARG A 141 -10.79 0.74 -15.72
N SER A 142 -10.37 1.91 -15.24
CA SER A 142 -11.26 2.79 -14.48
C SER A 142 -12.32 3.44 -15.37
N SER A 143 -13.52 3.67 -14.83
CA SER A 143 -14.60 4.45 -15.47
C SER A 143 -14.59 5.94 -15.04
N VAL A 144 -13.51 6.39 -14.40
CA VAL A 144 -13.42 7.75 -13.85
C VAL A 144 -12.85 8.71 -14.88
N ASP A 145 -13.71 9.59 -15.39
CA ASP A 145 -13.35 10.63 -16.38
C ASP A 145 -13.19 12.04 -15.75
N SER A 146 -13.49 12.20 -14.45
CA SER A 146 -13.16 13.39 -13.64
C SER A 146 -13.03 13.03 -12.15
N LEU A 147 -12.27 13.82 -11.37
CA LEU A 147 -12.16 13.60 -9.91
C LEU A 147 -13.50 13.64 -9.19
N SER A 148 -14.44 14.49 -9.63
CA SER A 148 -15.79 14.58 -9.06
C SER A 148 -16.63 13.32 -9.22
N MET A 149 -16.22 12.38 -10.08
CA MET A 149 -16.85 11.07 -10.27
C MET A 149 -16.02 9.90 -9.70
N ALA A 150 -14.85 10.20 -9.11
CA ALA A 150 -14.05 9.19 -8.45
C ALA A 150 -14.77 8.74 -7.16
N PRO A 151 -14.94 7.42 -6.92
CA PRO A 151 -15.43 6.94 -5.63
C PRO A 151 -14.52 7.42 -4.48
N ASP A 152 -15.00 7.34 -3.25
CA ASP A 152 -14.11 7.41 -2.09
C ASP A 152 -13.25 6.15 -1.95
N VAL A 153 -12.07 6.29 -1.33
CA VAL A 153 -11.26 5.15 -0.87
C VAL A 153 -11.67 4.82 0.56
N VAL A 154 -11.79 3.54 0.92
CA VAL A 154 -11.92 3.17 2.33
C VAL A 154 -10.58 3.44 3.04
N ASP A 155 -10.60 4.32 4.04
CA ASP A 155 -9.43 4.72 4.81
C ASP A 155 -9.72 4.77 6.32
N PHE A 156 -8.68 4.86 7.14
CA PHE A 156 -8.76 5.07 8.57
C PHE A 156 -8.55 6.55 8.96
N GLN A 157 -8.92 6.91 10.17
CA GLN A 157 -8.72 8.26 10.71
C GLN A 157 -7.44 8.30 11.55
N GLU A 158 -6.41 9.02 11.08
CA GLU A 158 -5.09 9.08 11.74
C GLU A 158 -5.21 9.55 13.21
N ASP A 159 -5.95 10.63 13.44
CA ASP A 159 -6.24 11.16 14.77
C ASP A 159 -6.98 10.18 15.70
N ALA A 160 -7.70 9.21 15.16
CA ALA A 160 -8.32 8.16 15.98
C ALA A 160 -7.28 7.13 16.44
N VAL A 161 -6.29 6.79 15.60
CA VAL A 161 -5.16 5.93 15.97
C VAL A 161 -4.27 6.63 16.99
N LEU A 162 -3.91 7.89 16.75
CA LEU A 162 -3.12 8.71 17.68
C LEU A 162 -3.80 8.87 19.05
N ARG A 163 -5.11 9.15 19.08
CA ARG A 163 -5.88 9.20 20.34
C ARG A 163 -5.94 7.84 21.04
N ALA A 164 -6.04 6.73 20.30
CA ALA A 164 -6.02 5.40 20.88
C ALA A 164 -4.67 5.09 21.53
N PHE A 165 -3.55 5.39 20.87
CA PHE A 165 -2.20 5.23 21.43
C PHE A 165 -1.97 6.09 22.67
N LYS A 166 -2.42 7.34 22.67
CA LYS A 166 -2.33 8.24 23.84
C LYS A 166 -3.17 7.77 25.03
N ARG A 167 -4.34 7.15 24.77
CA ARG A 167 -5.27 6.68 25.82
C ARG A 167 -4.86 5.33 26.41
N ASP A 168 -4.23 4.47 25.62
CA ASP A 168 -3.92 3.10 25.98
C ASP A 168 -2.47 2.72 25.59
N PRO A 169 -1.51 2.83 26.52
CA PRO A 169 -0.12 2.47 26.28
C PRO A 169 0.09 1.00 25.91
N ALA A 170 -0.79 0.09 26.34
CA ALA A 170 -0.70 -1.33 26.00
C ALA A 170 -1.10 -1.58 24.54
N VAL A 171 -2.03 -0.80 23.99
CA VAL A 171 -2.32 -0.79 22.54
C VAL A 171 -1.12 -0.29 21.75
N PHE A 172 -0.46 0.79 22.19
CA PHE A 172 0.73 1.34 21.53
C PHE A 172 1.87 0.30 21.50
N GLU A 173 2.26 -0.24 22.66
CA GLU A 173 3.35 -1.22 22.73
C GLU A 173 3.02 -2.51 21.95
N ARG A 174 1.76 -2.98 21.95
CA ARG A 174 1.36 -4.15 21.14
C ARG A 174 1.57 -3.93 19.64
N TYR A 175 1.21 -2.76 19.10
CA TYR A 175 1.44 -2.46 17.69
C TYR A 175 2.93 -2.29 17.37
N LYS A 176 3.68 -1.68 18.29
CA LYS A 176 5.14 -1.50 18.17
C LYS A 176 5.88 -2.85 18.13
N THR A 177 5.50 -3.80 18.98
CA THR A 177 6.02 -5.17 18.95
C THR A 177 5.65 -5.88 17.64
N ARG A 178 4.37 -5.88 17.24
CA ARG A 178 3.93 -6.48 15.95
C ARG A 178 4.69 -5.90 14.74
N PHE A 179 4.95 -4.59 14.75
CA PHE A 179 5.71 -3.93 13.68
C PHE A 179 7.17 -4.42 13.64
N ALA A 180 7.85 -4.50 14.80
CA ALA A 180 9.22 -5.00 14.90
C ALA A 180 9.33 -6.48 14.49
N GLU A 181 8.48 -7.34 15.06
CA GLU A 181 8.39 -8.77 14.71
C GLU A 181 8.07 -8.98 13.22
N GLY A 182 7.22 -8.13 12.64
CA GLY A 182 6.92 -8.12 11.22
C GLY A 182 8.13 -7.80 10.36
N LEU A 183 8.93 -6.79 10.74
CA LEU A 183 10.18 -6.46 10.03
C LEU A 183 11.23 -7.56 10.12
N GLU A 184 11.30 -8.28 11.25
CA GLU A 184 12.18 -9.44 11.41
C GLU A 184 11.72 -10.62 10.55
N HIS A 185 10.44 -10.99 10.65
CA HIS A 185 9.83 -12.09 9.90
C HIS A 185 9.92 -11.88 8.39
N PHE A 186 9.77 -10.63 7.91
CA PHE A 186 9.85 -10.31 6.48
C PHE A 186 11.17 -10.76 5.83
N ASN A 187 12.29 -10.74 6.56
CA ASN A 187 13.59 -11.17 6.03
C ASN A 187 13.59 -12.66 5.62
N THR A 188 12.70 -13.48 6.19
CA THR A 188 12.55 -14.90 5.84
C THR A 188 11.82 -15.10 4.50
N LEU A 189 10.97 -14.15 4.12
CA LEU A 189 10.13 -14.18 2.91
C LEU A 189 10.89 -13.81 1.62
N THR A 190 12.01 -13.09 1.75
CA THR A 190 12.84 -12.57 0.63
C THR A 190 14.03 -13.43 0.24
#